data_AF-A0A522BIV9-F1
#
_entry.id   AF-A0A522BIV9-F1
#
_cell.length_a   1.000
_cell.length_b   1.000
_cell.length_c   1.000
_cell.angle_alpha   90.00
_cell.angle_beta   90.00
_cell.angle_gamma   90.00
#
_symmetry.space_group_name_H-M   'P 1'
#
loop_
_entity.id
_entity.type
_entity.pdbx_description
1 polymer ?
#
loop_
_entity_poly.entity_id
_entity_poly.type
_entity_poly.pdbx_seq_one_letter_code
_entity_poly.pdbx_strand_id
1 'polypeptide(L)'
;MSQDKKEPWLNWLALTTVILAVCATLSTFRGGGYSTRSVMSQTQASDQWAFYQAKSIKSYLYDLQMDKLRLEMKTEGTELTPAALVEYQKLIDEYAGKVETYKAEQKEIMAEAKRFEEVRNDAQKHGQTFGIAVIYLQIAILLSSIAALLKKKMVWLAGTSLGAVGVVYFINGFFMFF
;
A
#
# COMPACT_ATOMS: atom_id res chain seq x y z
N MET A 1 -44.50 -33.62 29.66
CA MET A 1 -43.61 -32.91 28.73
C MET A 1 -43.27 -31.56 29.36
N SER A 2 -42.17 -31.53 30.11
CA SER A 2 -41.69 -30.32 30.78
C SER A 2 -41.39 -29.26 29.73
N GLN A 3 -42.11 -28.14 29.77
CA GLN A 3 -41.86 -26.99 28.92
C GLN A 3 -40.44 -26.49 29.23
N ASP A 4 -39.53 -26.64 28.27
CA ASP A 4 -38.26 -25.95 28.26
C ASP A 4 -38.56 -24.44 28.34
N LYS A 5 -38.37 -23.85 29.52
CA LYS A 5 -38.32 -22.39 29.67
C LYS A 5 -37.16 -21.93 28.80
N LYS A 6 -37.44 -21.48 27.57
CA LYS A 6 -36.46 -20.82 26.70
C LYS A 6 -35.83 -19.70 27.52
N GLU A 7 -34.59 -19.89 27.93
CA GLU A 7 -33.90 -18.90 28.71
C GLU A 7 -33.72 -17.66 27.82
N PRO A 8 -34.26 -16.48 28.20
CA PRO A 8 -34.33 -15.33 27.31
C PRO A 8 -32.95 -14.82 26.87
N TRP A 9 -31.88 -15.16 27.61
CA TRP A 9 -30.50 -14.82 27.25
C TRP A 9 -29.99 -15.56 26.00
N LEU A 10 -30.56 -16.72 25.65
CA LEU A 10 -30.18 -17.44 24.42
C LEU A 10 -30.63 -16.70 23.16
N ASN A 11 -31.77 -16.00 23.21
CA ASN A 11 -32.23 -15.14 22.11
C ASN A 11 -31.28 -13.94 21.94
N TRP A 12 -30.85 -13.33 23.04
CA TRP A 12 -29.86 -12.26 23.01
C TRP A 12 -28.51 -12.74 22.48
N LEU A 13 -28.05 -13.94 22.87
CA LEU A 13 -26.84 -14.55 22.33
C LEU A 13 -26.92 -14.71 20.81
N ALA A 14 -28.04 -15.24 20.30
CA ALA A 14 -28.24 -15.41 18.87
C ALA A 14 -28.17 -14.05 18.15
N LEU A 15 -28.88 -13.04 18.67
CA LEU A 15 -28.88 -11.70 18.10
C LEU A 15 -27.49 -11.06 18.09
N THR A 16 -26.76 -11.11 19.22
CA THR A 16 -25.40 -10.55 19.30
C THR A 16 -24.45 -11.26 18.34
N THR A 17 -24.57 -12.58 18.21
CA THR A 17 -23.70 -13.36 17.30
C THR A 17 -23.95 -12.98 15.84
N VAL A 18 -25.22 -12.78 15.45
CA VAL A 18 -25.57 -12.33 14.09
C VAL A 18 -24.98 -10.95 13.80
N ILE A 19 -25.09 -10.00 14.74
CA ILE A 19 -24.52 -8.65 14.57
C ILE A 19 -23.00 -8.73 14.41
N LEU A 20 -22.31 -9.49 15.27
CA LEU A 20 -20.86 -9.68 15.20
C LEU A 20 -20.45 -10.33 13.87
N ALA A 21 -21.22 -11.30 13.37
CA ALA A 21 -20.98 -11.95 12.09
C ALA A 21 -21.09 -10.97 10.92
N VAL A 22 -22.12 -10.11 10.90
CA VAL A 22 -22.26 -9.06 9.88
C VAL A 22 -21.07 -8.10 9.92
N CYS A 23 -20.68 -7.63 11.11
CA CYS A 23 -19.50 -6.78 11.28
C CYS A 23 -18.21 -7.49 10.79
N ALA A 24 -18.04 -8.78 11.09
CA ALA A 24 -16.89 -9.56 10.64
C ALA A 24 -16.84 -9.68 9.12
N THR A 25 -17.96 -10.00 8.47
CA THR A 25 -18.05 -10.10 7.01
C THR A 25 -17.73 -8.76 6.35
N LEU A 26 -18.29 -7.66 6.86
CA LEU A 26 -18.01 -6.31 6.33
C LEU A 26 -16.54 -5.91 6.54
N SER A 27 -15.97 -6.23 7.70
CA SER A 27 -14.54 -6.00 8.00
C SER A 27 -13.65 -6.77 7.03
N THR A 28 -13.94 -8.05 6.78
CA THR A 28 -13.19 -8.88 5.84
C THR A 28 -13.28 -8.34 4.42
N PHE A 29 -14.48 -7.95 3.97
CA PHE A 29 -14.66 -7.40 2.62
C PHE A 29 -13.90 -6.08 2.43
N ARG A 30 -14.01 -5.16 3.40
CA ARG A 30 -13.29 -3.88 3.35
C ARG A 30 -11.78 -4.06 3.48
N GLY A 31 -11.32 -4.84 4.46
CA GLY A 31 -9.91 -5.17 4.65
C GLY A 31 -9.28 -5.80 3.41
N GLY A 32 -10.01 -6.71 2.75
CA GLY A 32 -9.62 -7.28 1.45
C GLY A 32 -9.45 -6.21 0.37
N GLY A 33 -10.43 -5.30 0.21
CA GLY A 33 -10.35 -4.21 -0.76
C GLY A 33 -9.17 -3.26 -0.53
N TYR A 34 -8.87 -2.93 0.73
CA TYR A 34 -7.69 -2.13 1.09
C TYR A 34 -6.38 -2.87 0.84
N SER A 35 -6.32 -4.17 1.14
CA SER A 35 -5.18 -5.02 0.83
C SER A 35 -4.90 -5.03 -0.69
N THR A 36 -5.93 -5.24 -1.51
CA THR A 36 -5.81 -5.17 -2.97
C THR A 36 -5.34 -3.79 -3.44
N ARG A 37 -5.89 -2.70 -2.90
CA ARG A 37 -5.45 -1.34 -3.22
C ARG A 37 -3.99 -1.11 -2.84
N SER A 38 -3.55 -1.60 -1.69
CA SER A 38 -2.15 -1.52 -1.25
C SER A 38 -1.21 -2.25 -2.21
N VAL A 39 -1.58 -3.47 -2.63
CA VAL A 39 -0.78 -4.23 -3.60
C VAL A 39 -0.73 -3.52 -4.95
N MET A 40 -1.87 -3.04 -5.46
CA MET A 40 -1.93 -2.35 -6.75
C MET A 40 -1.09 -1.07 -6.76
N SER A 41 -1.21 -0.24 -5.73
CA SER A 41 -0.42 0.99 -5.59
C SER A 41 1.06 0.70 -5.37
N GLN A 42 1.43 -0.37 -4.66
CA GLN A 42 2.81 -0.83 -4.57
C GLN A 42 3.38 -1.23 -5.94
N THR A 43 2.60 -1.95 -6.77
CA THR A 43 3.01 -2.29 -8.14
C THR A 43 3.22 -1.02 -8.97
N GLN A 44 2.27 -0.08 -8.94
CA GLN A 44 2.39 1.19 -9.66
C GLN A 44 3.61 2.01 -9.21
N ALA A 45 3.88 2.09 -7.89
CA ALA A 45 5.09 2.73 -7.38
C ALA A 45 6.36 2.03 -7.88
N SER A 46 6.37 0.69 -7.90
CA SER A 46 7.49 -0.10 -8.40
C SER A 46 7.77 0.16 -9.88
N ASP A 47 6.71 0.25 -10.70
CA ASP A 47 6.83 0.55 -12.13
C ASP A 47 7.42 1.96 -12.35
N GLN A 48 6.99 2.95 -11.57
CA GLN A 48 7.55 4.30 -11.64
C GLN A 48 9.02 4.33 -11.22
N TRP A 49 9.41 3.60 -10.17
CA TRP A 49 10.82 3.46 -9.81
C TRP A 49 11.65 2.76 -10.89
N ALA A 50 11.08 1.79 -11.61
CA ALA A 50 11.73 1.16 -12.76
C ALA A 50 11.92 2.16 -13.91
N PHE A 51 10.91 3.01 -14.20
CA PHE A 51 11.06 4.08 -15.19
C PHE A 51 12.11 5.12 -14.78
N TYR A 52 12.14 5.52 -13.51
CA TYR A 52 13.17 6.41 -12.97
C TYR A 52 14.56 5.82 -13.20
N GLN A 53 14.75 4.55 -12.84
CA GLN A 53 16.03 3.85 -13.04
C GLN A 53 16.42 3.79 -14.52
N ALA A 54 15.48 3.48 -15.42
CA ALA A 54 15.73 3.47 -16.85
C ALA A 54 16.15 4.85 -17.38
N LYS A 55 15.53 5.94 -16.91
CA LYS A 55 15.89 7.32 -17.28
C LYS A 55 17.25 7.71 -16.70
N SER A 56 17.54 7.33 -15.47
CA SER A 56 18.85 7.55 -14.85
C SER A 56 19.97 6.86 -15.63
N ILE A 57 19.77 5.62 -16.07
CA ILE A 57 20.74 4.90 -16.90
C ILE A 57 20.96 5.60 -18.25
N LYS A 58 19.88 6.05 -18.91
CA LYS A 58 19.99 6.79 -20.18
C LYS A 58 20.72 8.12 -20.00
N SER A 59 20.44 8.86 -18.93
CA SER A 59 21.16 10.10 -18.59
C SER A 59 22.65 9.81 -18.38
N TYR A 60 22.97 8.79 -17.59
CA TYR A 60 24.36 8.40 -17.32
C TYR A 60 25.11 7.98 -18.59
N LEU A 61 24.42 7.32 -19.53
CA LEU A 61 25.01 6.96 -20.82
C LEU A 61 25.38 8.21 -21.65
N TYR A 62 24.53 9.23 -21.65
CA TYR A 62 24.83 10.50 -22.33
C TYR A 62 25.95 11.27 -21.64
N ASP A 63 25.98 11.30 -20.30
CA ASP A 63 27.09 11.88 -19.53
C ASP A 63 28.42 11.20 -19.89
N LEU A 64 28.44 9.86 -19.95
CA LEU A 64 29.62 9.09 -20.34
C LEU A 64 30.05 9.35 -21.80
N GLN A 65 29.10 9.53 -22.72
CA GLN A 65 29.40 9.92 -24.10
C GLN A 65 30.01 11.33 -24.16
N MET A 66 29.47 12.29 -23.43
CA MET A 66 30.03 13.64 -23.35
C MET A 66 31.44 13.63 -22.78
N ASP A 67 31.70 12.87 -21.71
CA ASP A 67 33.03 12.77 -21.11
C ASP A 67 34.04 12.13 -22.06
N LYS A 68 33.62 11.12 -22.85
CA LYS A 68 34.45 10.56 -23.92
C LYS A 68 34.79 11.62 -24.98
N LEU A 69 33.80 12.35 -25.50
CA LEU A 69 34.02 13.40 -26.50
C LEU A 69 34.95 14.50 -25.96
N ARG A 70 34.76 14.91 -24.71
CA ARG A 70 35.63 15.90 -24.04
C ARG A 70 37.07 15.41 -23.88
N LEU A 71 37.26 14.12 -23.58
CA LEU A 71 38.59 13.52 -23.47
C LEU A 71 39.28 13.43 -24.84
N GLU A 72 38.54 13.05 -25.88
CA GLU A 72 39.00 12.98 -27.26
C GLU A 72 39.45 14.37 -27.74
N MET A 73 38.64 15.42 -27.50
CA MET A 73 39.01 16.81 -27.75
C MET A 73 40.27 17.26 -27.00
N LYS A 74 40.51 16.79 -25.78
CA LYS A 74 41.73 17.12 -25.02
C LYS A 74 42.97 16.39 -25.54
N THR A 75 42.80 15.20 -26.11
CA THR A 75 43.91 14.33 -26.53
C THR A 75 44.32 14.63 -27.97
N GLU A 76 43.35 14.88 -28.85
CA GLU A 76 43.55 15.09 -30.29
C GLU A 76 43.34 16.57 -30.70
N GLY A 77 43.00 17.45 -29.75
CA GLY A 77 42.62 18.86 -29.98
C GLY A 77 43.63 19.70 -30.76
N THR A 78 44.92 19.37 -30.70
CA THR A 78 45.98 20.04 -31.46
C THR A 78 46.04 19.61 -32.93
N GLU A 79 45.48 18.46 -33.29
CA GLU A 79 45.46 17.92 -34.66
C GLU A 79 44.08 18.07 -35.34
N LEU A 80 43.05 18.46 -34.59
CA LEU A 80 41.68 18.65 -35.09
C LEU A 80 41.51 19.97 -35.86
N THR A 81 40.78 19.93 -36.98
CA THR A 81 40.42 21.15 -37.72
C THR A 81 39.44 22.01 -36.92
N PRO A 82 39.42 23.35 -37.13
CA PRO A 82 38.45 24.22 -36.46
C PRO A 82 36.98 23.83 -36.69
N ALA A 83 36.66 23.27 -37.85
CA ALA A 83 35.31 22.76 -38.15
C ALA A 83 34.95 21.53 -37.30
N ALA A 84 35.89 20.61 -37.07
CA ALA A 84 35.65 19.43 -36.25
C ALA A 84 35.40 19.80 -34.77
N LEU A 85 36.13 20.78 -34.23
CA LEU A 85 35.95 21.27 -32.86
C LEU A 85 34.54 21.84 -32.63
N VAL A 86 33.97 22.54 -33.61
CA VAL A 86 32.61 23.08 -33.54
C VAL A 86 31.56 21.96 -33.54
N GLU A 87 31.74 20.92 -34.37
CA GLU A 87 30.83 19.76 -34.39
C GLU A 87 30.87 18.97 -33.07
N TYR A 88 32.06 18.77 -32.48
CA TYR A 88 32.21 18.15 -31.16
C TYR A 88 31.46 18.94 -30.08
N GLN A 89 31.64 20.26 -30.06
CA GLN A 89 30.96 21.11 -29.08
C GLN A 89 29.44 21.05 -29.24
N LYS A 90 28.94 21.05 -30.47
CA LYS A 90 27.50 20.93 -30.77
C LYS A 90 26.91 19.60 -30.28
N LEU A 91 27.62 18.48 -30.47
CA LEU A 91 27.20 17.18 -29.94
C LEU A 91 27.17 17.15 -28.41
N ILE A 92 28.18 17.74 -27.77
CA ILE A 92 28.24 17.87 -26.31
C ILE A 92 27.05 18.68 -25.79
N ASP A 93 26.72 19.79 -26.43
CA ASP A 93 25.59 20.64 -26.04
C ASP A 93 24.24 19.94 -26.27
N GLU A 94 24.10 19.17 -27.36
CA GLU A 94 22.90 18.37 -27.62
C GLU A 94 22.69 17.30 -26.53
N TYR A 95 23.75 16.59 -26.16
CA TYR A 95 23.69 15.57 -25.10
C TYR A 95 23.43 16.20 -23.73
N ALA A 96 24.01 17.36 -23.43
CA ALA A 96 23.71 18.10 -22.21
C ALA A 96 22.22 18.47 -22.13
N GLY A 97 21.62 18.91 -23.24
CA GLY A 97 20.19 19.19 -23.32
C GLY A 97 19.31 17.94 -23.08
N LYS A 98 19.70 16.78 -23.62
CA LYS A 98 19.01 15.50 -23.35
C LYS A 98 19.09 15.08 -21.89
N VAL A 99 20.26 15.23 -21.26
CA VAL A 99 20.48 14.94 -19.84
C VAL A 99 19.57 15.80 -18.96
N GLU A 100 19.51 17.11 -19.21
CA GLU A 100 18.63 18.01 -18.44
C GLU A 100 17.15 17.67 -18.63
N THR A 101 16.75 17.30 -19.85
CA THR A 101 15.38 16.82 -20.13
C THR A 101 15.05 15.56 -19.31
N TYR A 102 15.94 14.56 -19.29
CA TYR A 102 15.74 13.35 -18.50
C TYR A 102 15.78 13.59 -17.00
N LYS A 103 16.56 14.56 -16.51
CA LYS A 103 16.53 14.95 -15.09
C LYS A 103 15.19 15.60 -14.72
N ALA A 104 14.60 16.40 -15.61
CA ALA A 104 13.26 16.96 -15.39
C ALA A 104 12.20 15.85 -15.33
N GLU A 105 12.17 14.94 -16.31
CA GLU A 105 11.25 13.79 -16.32
C GLU A 105 11.43 12.89 -15.09
N GLN A 106 12.68 12.66 -14.65
CA GLN A 106 12.98 11.88 -13.44
C GLN A 106 12.34 12.49 -12.18
N LYS A 107 12.27 13.81 -12.06
CA LYS A 107 11.61 14.47 -10.92
C LYS A 107 10.11 14.20 -10.92
N GLU A 108 9.47 14.24 -12.08
CA GLU A 108 8.03 13.97 -12.24
C GLU A 108 7.73 12.50 -11.90
N ILE A 109 8.50 11.57 -12.45
CA ILE A 109 8.38 10.12 -12.17
C ILE A 109 8.57 9.84 -10.68
N MET A 110 9.57 10.46 -10.04
CA MET A 110 9.80 10.31 -8.60
C MET A 110 8.63 10.84 -7.77
N ALA A 111 8.07 11.99 -8.16
CA ALA A 111 6.91 12.56 -7.47
C ALA A 111 5.70 11.63 -7.59
N GLU A 112 5.47 11.04 -8.77
CA GLU A 112 4.38 10.08 -8.99
C GLU A 112 4.59 8.78 -8.20
N ALA A 113 5.82 8.23 -8.18
CA ALA A 113 6.17 7.05 -7.39
C ALA A 113 5.83 7.26 -5.90
N LYS A 114 6.23 8.41 -5.34
CA LYS A 114 5.94 8.77 -3.94
C LYS A 114 4.45 8.92 -3.67
N ARG A 115 3.67 9.49 -4.60
CA ARG A 115 2.21 9.56 -4.47
C ARG A 115 1.58 8.17 -4.40
N PHE A 116 2.04 7.21 -5.21
CA PHE A 116 1.56 5.83 -5.12
C PHE A 116 1.98 5.16 -3.79
N GLU A 117 3.16 5.45 -3.27
CA GLU A 117 3.59 4.97 -1.93
C GLU A 117 2.73 5.54 -0.80
N GLU A 118 2.30 6.81 -0.89
CA GLU A 118 1.37 7.41 0.07
C GLU A 118 0.01 6.68 0.04
N VAL A 119 -0.54 6.44 -1.15
CA VAL A 119 -1.79 5.68 -1.32
C VAL A 119 -1.65 4.25 -0.79
N ARG A 120 -0.50 3.60 -1.03
CA ARG A 120 -0.19 2.28 -0.47
C ARG A 120 -0.22 2.31 1.06
N ASN A 121 0.51 3.25 1.65
CA ASN A 121 0.65 3.37 3.10
C ASN A 121 -0.71 3.62 3.77
N ASP A 122 -1.53 4.49 3.18
CA ASP A 122 -2.89 4.76 3.65
C ASP A 122 -3.77 3.50 3.58
N ALA A 123 -3.78 2.83 2.43
CA ALA A 123 -4.53 1.58 2.26
C ALA A 123 -4.07 0.49 3.24
N GLN A 124 -2.78 0.38 3.48
CA GLN A 124 -2.22 -0.59 4.42
C GLN A 124 -2.69 -0.32 5.86
N LYS A 125 -2.74 0.94 6.30
CA LYS A 125 -3.25 1.31 7.64
C LYS A 125 -4.71 0.87 7.82
N HIS A 126 -5.57 1.22 6.86
CA HIS A 126 -6.98 0.79 6.88
C HIS A 126 -7.08 -0.75 6.91
N GLY A 127 -6.33 -1.43 6.03
CA GLY A 127 -6.32 -2.88 5.91
C GLY A 127 -5.91 -3.58 7.20
N GLN A 128 -4.86 -3.08 7.88
CA GLN A 128 -4.40 -3.60 9.17
C GLN A 128 -5.46 -3.46 10.27
N THR A 129 -6.10 -2.29 10.37
CA THR A 129 -7.15 -2.04 11.36
C THR A 129 -8.35 -2.96 11.16
N PHE A 130 -8.80 -3.16 9.92
CA PHE A 130 -9.86 -4.14 9.61
C PHE A 130 -9.43 -5.57 9.91
N GLY A 131 -8.17 -5.94 9.66
CA GLY A 131 -7.64 -7.25 10.03
C GLY A 131 -7.74 -7.53 11.53
N ILE A 132 -7.36 -6.55 12.36
CA ILE A 132 -7.49 -6.64 13.83
C ILE A 132 -8.97 -6.78 14.24
N ALA A 133 -9.87 -6.00 13.63
CA ALA A 133 -11.31 -6.10 13.87
C ALA A 133 -11.83 -7.52 13.58
N VAL A 134 -11.46 -8.10 12.43
CA VAL A 134 -11.85 -9.47 12.05
C VAL A 134 -11.39 -10.49 13.10
N ILE A 135 -10.15 -10.41 13.58
CA ILE A 135 -9.63 -11.35 14.59
C ILE A 135 -10.51 -11.34 15.85
N TYR A 136 -10.76 -10.16 16.42
CA TYR A 136 -11.57 -10.04 17.63
C TYR A 136 -13.02 -10.49 17.42
N LEU A 137 -13.63 -10.10 16.29
CA LEU A 137 -15.00 -10.48 15.96
C LEU A 137 -15.13 -12.00 15.76
N GLN A 138 -14.17 -12.65 15.11
CA GLN A 138 -14.18 -14.11 14.90
C GLN A 138 -14.02 -14.88 16.22
N ILE A 139 -13.12 -14.43 17.11
CA ILE A 139 -13.00 -15.05 18.44
C ILE A 139 -14.29 -14.87 19.24
N ALA A 140 -14.93 -13.70 19.17
CA ALA A 140 -16.21 -13.44 19.83
C ALA A 140 -17.35 -14.34 19.32
N ILE A 141 -17.43 -14.58 18.00
CA ILE A 141 -18.39 -15.50 17.38
C ILE A 141 -18.13 -16.95 17.82
N LEU A 142 -16.86 -17.37 17.85
CA LEU A 142 -16.46 -18.70 18.33
C LEU A 142 -16.87 -18.91 19.79
N LEU A 143 -16.57 -17.94 20.67
CA LEU A 143 -16.95 -17.98 22.08
C LEU A 143 -18.48 -17.99 22.26
N SER A 144 -19.22 -17.25 21.42
CA SER A 144 -20.69 -17.27 21.45
C SER A 144 -21.25 -18.63 21.05
N SER A 145 -20.66 -19.29 20.04
CA SER A 145 -21.01 -20.67 19.66
C SER A 145 -20.74 -21.67 20.80
N ILE A 146 -19.59 -21.56 21.47
CA ILE A 146 -19.25 -22.41 22.62
C ILE A 146 -20.22 -22.15 23.79
N ALA A 147 -20.57 -20.89 24.05
CA ALA A 147 -21.49 -20.53 25.11
C ALA A 147 -22.90 -21.09 24.89
N ALA A 148 -23.36 -21.13 23.63
CA ALA A 148 -24.62 -21.75 23.25
C ALA A 148 -24.60 -23.27 23.46
N LEU A 149 -23.51 -23.95 23.07
CA LEU A 149 -23.35 -25.40 23.25
C LEU A 149 -23.28 -25.80 24.73
N LEU A 150 -22.48 -25.08 25.51
CA LEU A 150 -22.27 -25.37 26.94
C LEU A 150 -23.36 -24.78 27.85
N LYS A 151 -24.33 -24.04 27.28
CA LYS A 151 -25.36 -23.27 28.01
C LYS A 151 -24.76 -22.43 29.16
N LYS A 152 -23.56 -21.88 28.97
CA LYS A 152 -22.80 -21.16 30.02
C LYS A 152 -22.77 -19.66 29.75
N LYS A 153 -23.62 -18.90 30.43
CA LYS A 153 -23.76 -17.44 30.30
C LYS A 153 -22.44 -16.67 30.48
N MET A 154 -21.54 -17.13 31.35
CA MET A 154 -20.24 -16.48 31.56
C MET A 154 -19.36 -16.47 30.31
N VAL A 155 -19.41 -17.53 29.50
CA VAL A 155 -18.64 -17.62 28.24
C VAL A 155 -19.21 -16.66 27.21
N TRP A 156 -20.54 -16.49 27.18
CA TRP A 156 -21.19 -15.50 26.31
C TRP A 156 -20.83 -14.06 26.69
N LEU A 157 -20.78 -13.73 27.97
CA LEU A 157 -20.38 -12.40 28.43
C LEU A 157 -18.92 -12.08 28.03
N ALA A 158 -18.02 -13.06 28.18
CA ALA A 158 -16.63 -12.92 27.74
C ALA A 158 -16.50 -12.78 26.20
N GLY A 159 -17.30 -13.53 25.44
CA GLY A 159 -17.37 -13.37 23.98
C GLY A 159 -17.91 -12.00 23.57
N THR A 160 -18.94 -11.52 24.25
CA THR A 160 -19.57 -10.23 23.95
C THR A 160 -18.64 -9.05 24.26
N SER A 161 -17.88 -9.10 25.37
CA SER A 161 -16.91 -8.05 25.68
C SER A 161 -15.79 -7.98 24.64
N LEU A 162 -15.30 -9.13 24.18
CA LEU A 162 -14.31 -9.19 23.12
C LEU A 162 -14.88 -8.72 21.77
N GLY A 163 -16.14 -9.07 21.49
CA GLY A 163 -16.87 -8.62 20.32
C GLY A 163 -17.04 -7.11 20.30
N ALA A 164 -17.28 -6.48 21.45
CA ALA A 164 -17.35 -5.02 21.56
C ALA A 164 -16.03 -4.36 21.17
N VAL A 165 -14.88 -4.92 21.60
CA VAL A 165 -13.56 -4.46 21.15
C VAL A 165 -13.42 -4.59 19.64
N GLY A 166 -13.84 -5.72 19.06
CA GLY A 166 -13.85 -5.92 17.62
C GLY A 166 -14.71 -4.90 16.86
N VAL A 167 -15.88 -4.53 17.39
CA VAL A 167 -16.75 -3.50 16.81
C VAL A 167 -16.10 -2.12 16.88
N VAL A 168 -15.39 -1.79 17.96
CA VAL A 168 -14.62 -0.53 18.05
C VAL A 168 -13.55 -0.48 16.96
N TYR A 169 -12.79 -1.55 16.75
CA TYR A 169 -11.80 -1.62 15.66
C TYR A 169 -12.45 -1.58 14.28
N PHE A 170 -13.62 -2.19 14.11
CA PHE A 170 -14.37 -2.11 12.85
C PHE A 170 -14.76 -0.67 12.52
N ILE A 171 -15.28 0.08 13.50
CA ILE A 171 -15.61 1.49 13.33
C ILE A 171 -14.33 2.31 13.09
N ASN A 172 -13.25 2.04 13.83
CA ASN A 172 -11.97 2.72 13.62
C ASN A 172 -11.41 2.45 12.21
N GLY A 173 -11.62 1.27 11.64
CA GLY A 173 -11.22 0.95 10.27
C GLY A 173 -11.83 1.87 9.22
N PHE A 174 -13.03 2.41 9.45
CA PHE A 174 -13.67 3.38 8.56
C PHE A 174 -13.19 4.81 8.78
N PHE A 175 -13.04 5.23 10.04
CA PHE A 175 -12.85 6.64 10.39
C PHE A 175 -11.41 7.01 10.75
N MET A 176 -10.53 6.04 11.02
CA MET A 176 -9.13 6.23 11.45
C MET A 176 -9.01 7.30 12.54
N PHE A 177 -9.74 7.13 13.65
CA PHE A 177 -9.71 8.07 14.77
C PHE A 177 -8.35 8.06 15.51
N PHE A 178 -7.65 6.93 15.46
CA PHE A 178 -6.32 6.72 16.04
C PHE A 178 -5.54 5.67 15.23
#